data_AF-U4UH03-F1
#
_entry.id   AF-U4UH03-F1
#
_cell.length_a   1.000
_cell.length_b   1.000
_cell.length_c   1.000
_cell.angle_alpha   90.00
_cell.angle_beta   90.00
_cell.angle_gamma   90.00
#
_symmetry.space_group_name_H-M   'P 1'
#
loop_
_entity.id
_entity.type
_entity.pdbx_description
1 polymer ?
#
loop_
_entity_poly.entity_id
_entity_poly.type
_entity_poly.pdbx_seq_one_letter_code
_entity_poly.pdbx_strand_id
1 'polypeptide(L)'
;MNVTRFGDRKDKYVVINDHKALRYDLLFLMCGEKFQKPLQDYRMPFAENPENVFLINCPMDGNKAVLKLKEYQRGEHHEEKVIVYGHFLQAYSCLAGLLEYGVPGSRIALVEPFPYSMNIDKRRRHNISVFNDPDIYHATMDFIGQQAIQVYSSYYFINWTFSQETNAVTAVTFESKHKMLEMSCQAIFFFYDKSISPRIYQVINQAGLVFDGRLVVDSNCRTNDEWIYGAGTLTKYSRRYFASNMLHKYFNRVEIGAKLGQQVRNMLVPGFVKRCDPKKHGWNFHLDIRDRLVPKYEQPIMRYCRLPGGLYYLSVVKPGRRIPLETASSMENYGQVFVTGNCRNLDTQGFFKLHFNEYSRVETISCLTKFPIDVKNIHCLWGKHEKLLNNLQLRFEMVLIGDFYEYFRQPWACALYHDRFEQLLDDLNNIMTSSVGNDDDDCLISGIIEMYKQRKWQPLTEDQQGEIEDKFPTMPYPKIIEQKVLDFVQANLSYLPMYAHPAVVRTILEGFDKSPLFAK
;
A
#
# COMPACT_ATOMS: atom_id res chain seq x y z
N MET A 1 21.40 -13.63 -0.82
CA MET A 1 21.98 -14.75 -1.61
C MET A 1 21.62 -14.54 -3.06
N ASN A 2 22.57 -14.71 -3.98
CA ASN A 2 22.31 -14.49 -5.40
C ASN A 2 22.22 -15.86 -6.10
N VAL A 3 21.00 -16.32 -6.38
CA VAL A 3 20.78 -17.52 -7.20
C VAL A 3 21.33 -17.24 -8.61
N THR A 4 22.22 -18.11 -9.10
CA THR A 4 22.85 -17.97 -10.41
C THR A 4 22.23 -18.90 -11.45
N ARG A 5 21.77 -20.10 -11.05
CA ARG A 5 21.01 -21.02 -11.91
C ARG A 5 20.19 -21.99 -11.09
N PHE A 6 19.16 -22.56 -11.72
CA PHE A 6 18.53 -23.79 -11.22
C PHE A 6 19.40 -24.99 -11.56
N GLY A 7 19.49 -25.94 -10.63
CA GLY A 7 19.94 -27.30 -10.93
C GLY A 7 18.88 -28.09 -11.68
N ASP A 8 19.09 -29.40 -11.82
CA ASP A 8 17.99 -30.28 -12.23
C ASP A 8 16.86 -30.17 -11.18
N ARG A 9 15.65 -29.83 -11.64
CA ARG A 9 14.47 -29.72 -10.76
C ARG A 9 14.09 -31.06 -10.14
N LYS A 10 14.46 -32.19 -10.76
CA LYS A 10 14.30 -33.53 -10.18
C LYS A 10 15.20 -33.72 -8.95
N ASP A 11 16.41 -33.17 -9.00
CA ASP A 11 17.38 -33.23 -7.90
C ASP A 11 17.16 -32.13 -6.84
N LYS A 12 16.19 -31.23 -7.09
CA LYS A 12 15.74 -30.15 -6.22
C LYS A 12 16.87 -29.34 -5.59
N TYR A 13 17.70 -28.70 -6.41
CA TYR A 13 18.72 -27.76 -5.93
C TYR A 13 18.82 -26.49 -6.77
N VAL A 14 19.31 -25.43 -6.14
CA VAL A 14 19.67 -24.15 -6.78
C VAL A 14 21.16 -23.89 -6.59
N VAL A 15 21.80 -23.26 -7.57
CA VAL A 15 23.21 -22.84 -7.46
C VAL A 15 23.25 -21.37 -7.06
N ILE A 16 24.01 -21.09 -6.01
CA ILE A 16 24.20 -19.76 -5.43
C ILE A 16 25.62 -19.33 -5.72
N ASN A 17 25.78 -18.10 -6.23
CA ASN A 17 27.06 -17.49 -6.56
C ASN A 17 27.97 -18.42 -7.39
N ASP A 18 27.41 -19.23 -8.30
CA ASP A 18 28.14 -20.13 -9.23
C ASP A 18 29.02 -21.22 -8.60
N HIS A 19 29.00 -21.35 -7.27
CA HIS A 19 29.94 -22.23 -6.57
C HIS A 19 29.26 -23.18 -5.59
N LYS A 20 28.05 -22.88 -5.10
CA LYS A 20 27.39 -23.68 -4.06
C LYS A 20 26.01 -24.16 -4.48
N ALA A 21 25.80 -25.47 -4.46
CA ALA A 21 24.47 -26.06 -4.58
C ALA A 21 23.74 -26.03 -3.24
N LEU A 22 22.49 -25.58 -3.24
CA LEU A 22 21.59 -25.60 -2.09
C LEU A 22 20.35 -26.41 -2.46
N ARG A 23 20.12 -27.51 -1.75
CA ARG A 23 18.93 -28.36 -1.92
C ARG A 23 17.70 -27.73 -1.30
N TYR A 24 16.52 -28.04 -1.84
CA TYR A 24 15.24 -27.57 -1.34
C TYR A 24 14.19 -28.69 -1.36
N ASP A 25 13.27 -28.70 -0.40
CA ASP A 25 12.04 -29.48 -0.49
C ASP A 25 10.92 -28.66 -1.13
N LEU A 26 10.85 -27.38 -0.75
CA LEU A 26 9.99 -26.34 -1.28
C LEU A 26 10.83 -25.12 -1.62
N LEU A 27 10.62 -24.54 -2.81
CA LEU A 27 11.29 -23.32 -3.24
C LEU A 27 10.28 -22.21 -3.48
N PHE A 28 10.53 -21.03 -2.89
CA PHE A 28 9.67 -19.86 -3.04
C PHE A 28 10.38 -18.73 -3.78
N LEU A 29 9.89 -18.39 -4.97
CA LEU A 29 10.39 -17.31 -5.81
C LEU A 29 9.66 -16.01 -5.49
N MET A 30 10.28 -15.19 -4.65
CA MET A 30 9.76 -13.86 -4.24
C MET A 30 10.64 -12.71 -4.76
N CYS A 31 11.36 -12.96 -5.86
CA CYS A 31 12.26 -11.99 -6.50
C CYS A 31 11.46 -11.00 -7.36
N GLY A 32 10.78 -10.06 -6.69
CA GLY A 32 9.93 -9.05 -7.32
C GLY A 32 10.65 -8.06 -8.25
N GLU A 33 9.90 -7.05 -8.68
CA GLU A 33 10.35 -6.00 -9.60
C GLU A 33 11.32 -5.08 -8.85
N LYS A 34 12.41 -4.70 -9.53
CA LYS A 34 13.46 -3.83 -9.02
C LYS A 34 13.72 -2.71 -10.02
N PHE A 35 14.15 -1.55 -9.54
CA PHE A 35 14.69 -0.51 -10.40
C PHE A 35 15.85 -1.08 -11.23
N GLN A 36 15.80 -0.84 -12.54
CA GLN A 36 16.84 -1.26 -13.49
C GLN A 36 17.58 -0.05 -14.06
N LYS A 37 18.80 -0.29 -14.55
CA LYS A 37 19.49 0.68 -15.40
C LYS A 37 18.63 0.94 -16.64
N PRO A 38 18.65 2.16 -17.19
CA PRO A 38 18.07 2.39 -18.50
C PRO A 38 18.78 1.52 -19.53
N LEU A 39 18.09 1.22 -20.62
CA LEU A 39 18.71 0.58 -21.78
C LEU A 39 19.16 1.69 -22.75
N GLN A 40 20.22 1.43 -23.52
CA GLN A 40 20.63 2.28 -24.64
C GLN A 40 19.54 2.30 -25.71
N ASP A 41 19.71 3.21 -26.67
CA ASP A 41 19.03 3.11 -27.96
C ASP A 41 19.14 1.67 -28.50
N TYR A 42 18.05 1.17 -29.08
CA TYR A 42 17.90 -0.24 -29.49
C TYR A 42 17.73 -1.27 -28.36
N ARG A 43 17.50 -0.85 -27.11
CA ARG A 43 17.25 -1.74 -25.95
C ARG A 43 18.45 -2.60 -25.56
N MET A 44 19.66 -2.17 -25.90
CA MET A 44 20.89 -2.84 -25.49
C MET A 44 21.25 -2.45 -24.04
N PRO A 45 21.70 -3.40 -23.20
CA PRO A 45 22.19 -3.07 -21.87
C PRO A 45 23.56 -2.39 -21.96
N PHE A 46 23.82 -1.42 -21.09
CA PHE A 46 25.17 -0.88 -20.88
C PHE A 46 26.09 -1.99 -20.37
N ALA A 47 27.29 -2.10 -20.97
CA ALA A 47 28.32 -3.03 -20.51
C ALA A 47 29.04 -2.47 -19.26
N GLU A 48 29.08 -1.15 -19.14
CA GLU A 48 29.79 -0.43 -18.10
C GLU A 48 29.06 -0.51 -16.74
N ASN A 49 29.85 -0.47 -15.67
CA ASN A 49 29.34 -0.38 -14.30
C ASN A 49 29.97 0.81 -13.57
N PRO A 50 29.58 2.05 -13.94
CA PRO A 50 30.15 3.25 -13.36
C PRO A 50 29.83 3.34 -11.87
N GLU A 51 30.79 3.83 -11.07
CA GLU A 51 30.63 3.87 -9.61
C GLU A 51 29.64 4.94 -9.13
N ASN A 52 29.37 5.95 -9.96
CA ASN A 52 28.48 7.07 -9.67
C ASN A 52 27.07 6.91 -10.25
N VAL A 53 26.71 5.70 -10.70
CA VAL A 53 25.35 5.34 -11.18
C VAL A 53 24.66 4.47 -10.13
N PHE A 54 23.60 4.98 -9.53
CA PHE A 54 22.94 4.36 -8.39
C PHE A 54 21.53 3.84 -8.72
N LEU A 55 21.29 2.58 -8.32
CA LEU A 55 19.98 1.93 -8.30
C LEU A 55 19.62 1.55 -6.87
N ILE A 56 18.75 2.31 -6.23
CA ILE A 56 18.40 2.09 -4.82
C ILE A 56 17.25 1.08 -4.73
N ASN A 57 17.60 -0.21 -4.61
CA ASN A 57 16.63 -1.30 -4.47
C ASN A 57 16.57 -1.88 -3.06
N CYS A 58 17.60 -1.66 -2.25
CA CYS A 58 17.66 -2.06 -0.86
C CYS A 58 18.48 -1.06 -0.01
N PRO A 59 18.42 -1.14 1.34
CA PRO A 59 19.18 -0.24 2.22
C PRO A 59 20.70 -0.26 1.96
N MET A 60 21.25 -1.42 1.56
CA MET A 60 22.67 -1.54 1.21
C MET A 60 23.05 -0.68 0.00
N ASP A 61 22.16 -0.55 -0.99
CA ASP A 61 22.41 0.31 -2.16
C ASP A 61 22.44 1.78 -1.75
N GLY A 62 21.55 2.18 -0.83
CA GLY A 62 21.53 3.51 -0.25
C GLY A 62 22.82 3.83 0.51
N ASN A 63 23.28 2.92 1.36
CA ASN A 63 24.53 3.08 2.10
C ASN A 63 25.73 3.23 1.15
N LYS A 64 25.80 2.41 0.09
CA LYS A 64 26.85 2.53 -0.93
C LYS A 64 26.83 3.90 -1.62
N ALA A 65 25.65 4.38 -1.98
CA ALA A 65 25.51 5.70 -2.61
C ALA A 65 25.98 6.84 -1.69
N VAL A 66 25.61 6.80 -0.40
CA VAL A 66 26.06 7.79 0.58
C VAL A 66 27.57 7.77 0.78
N LEU A 67 28.18 6.58 0.87
CA LEU A 67 29.64 6.45 0.97
C LEU A 67 30.36 7.03 -0.26
N LYS A 68 29.84 6.77 -1.46
CA LYS A 68 30.39 7.34 -2.69
C LYS A 68 30.23 8.86 -2.77
N LEU A 69 29.09 9.40 -2.34
CA LEU A 69 28.90 10.86 -2.25
C LEU A 69 29.89 11.52 -1.27
N LYS A 70 30.25 10.86 -0.16
CA LYS A 70 31.29 11.34 0.76
C LYS A 70 32.66 11.45 0.09
N GLU A 71 33.01 10.50 -0.76
CA GLU A 71 34.27 10.52 -1.51
C GLU A 71 34.30 11.72 -2.46
N TYR A 72 33.22 11.96 -3.20
CA TYR A 72 33.13 13.04 -4.19
C TYR A 72 33.02 14.45 -3.59
N GLN A 73 32.51 14.60 -2.35
CA GLN A 73 32.50 15.90 -1.66
C GLN A 73 33.90 16.40 -1.28
N ARG A 74 34.92 15.54 -1.27
CA ARG A 74 36.32 15.94 -0.97
C ARG A 74 37.04 16.56 -2.16
N GLY A 75 36.50 16.44 -3.38
CA GLY A 75 37.06 17.04 -4.59
C GLY A 75 36.41 18.39 -4.93
N GLU A 76 37.09 19.20 -5.74
CA GLU A 76 36.63 20.52 -6.22
C GLU A 76 35.65 20.38 -7.41
N HIS A 77 34.56 19.64 -7.25
CA HIS A 77 33.54 19.45 -8.30
C HIS A 77 32.36 20.41 -8.09
N HIS A 78 32.59 21.71 -8.25
CA HIS A 78 31.60 22.74 -7.93
C HIS A 78 30.50 22.92 -9.01
N GLU A 79 30.75 22.50 -10.26
CA GLU A 79 29.82 22.70 -11.39
C GLU A 79 28.98 21.46 -11.74
N GLU A 80 29.37 20.27 -11.28
CA GLU A 80 28.70 19.02 -11.61
C GLU A 80 27.40 18.80 -10.82
N LYS A 81 26.42 18.14 -11.46
CA LYS A 81 25.10 17.88 -10.88
C LYS A 81 24.98 16.49 -10.29
N VAL A 82 24.23 16.40 -9.18
CA VAL A 82 23.64 15.15 -8.69
C VAL A 82 22.26 15.01 -9.32
N ILE A 83 22.11 14.06 -10.23
CA ILE A 83 20.91 13.88 -11.04
C ILE A 83 20.01 12.82 -10.39
N VAL A 84 18.74 13.15 -10.20
CA VAL A 84 17.70 12.19 -9.79
C VAL A 84 16.74 12.03 -10.96
N TYR A 85 16.82 10.89 -11.66
CA TYR A 85 16.00 10.62 -12.83
C TYR A 85 14.86 9.64 -12.51
N GLY A 86 13.62 10.09 -12.63
CA GLY A 86 12.44 9.24 -12.45
C GLY A 86 11.23 9.97 -11.88
N HIS A 87 10.10 9.26 -11.83
CA HIS A 87 8.79 9.80 -11.41
C HIS A 87 8.17 8.97 -10.26
N PHE A 88 8.90 7.99 -9.73
CA PHE A 88 8.43 7.18 -8.61
C PHE A 88 8.57 7.94 -7.29
N LEU A 89 7.83 7.52 -6.25
CA LEU A 89 7.87 8.18 -4.93
C LEU A 89 9.29 8.22 -4.35
N GLN A 90 10.07 7.18 -4.65
CA GLN A 90 11.47 7.08 -4.26
C GLN A 90 12.37 8.18 -4.82
N ALA A 91 12.04 8.78 -5.98
CA ALA A 91 12.78 9.91 -6.52
C ALA A 91 12.70 11.12 -5.57
N TYR A 92 11.47 11.44 -5.14
CA TYR A 92 11.22 12.52 -4.18
C TYR A 92 11.82 12.24 -2.80
N SER A 93 11.71 10.99 -2.32
CA SER A 93 12.39 10.60 -1.08
C SER A 93 13.92 10.67 -1.20
N CYS A 94 14.48 10.40 -2.38
CA CYS A 94 15.91 10.57 -2.63
C CYS A 94 16.31 12.04 -2.59
N LEU A 95 15.51 12.95 -3.15
CA LEU A 95 15.75 14.40 -3.04
C LEU A 95 15.81 14.83 -1.57
N ALA A 96 14.86 14.37 -0.75
CA ALA A 96 14.85 14.64 0.68
C ALA A 96 16.13 14.12 1.36
N GLY A 97 16.53 12.88 1.05
CA GLY A 97 17.75 12.29 1.59
C GLY A 97 19.04 13.00 1.16
N LEU A 98 19.11 13.49 -0.09
CA LEU A 98 20.26 14.26 -0.58
C LEU A 98 20.38 15.62 0.10
N LEU A 99 19.25 16.33 0.27
CA LEU A 99 19.21 17.60 1.01
C LEU A 99 19.58 17.41 2.48
N GLU A 100 19.03 16.39 3.14
CA GLU A 100 19.34 16.06 4.54
C GLU A 100 20.81 15.64 4.73
N TYR A 101 21.38 14.95 3.74
CA TYR A 101 22.80 14.65 3.69
C TYR A 101 23.68 15.90 3.51
N GLY A 102 23.12 17.02 3.03
CA GLY A 102 23.81 18.29 2.87
C GLY A 102 24.25 18.60 1.44
N VAL A 103 23.70 17.92 0.41
CA VAL A 103 23.88 18.36 -0.99
C VAL A 103 23.05 19.63 -1.21
N PRO A 104 23.67 20.77 -1.60
CA PRO A 104 22.92 21.99 -1.92
C PRO A 104 21.93 21.73 -3.04
N GLY A 105 20.68 22.19 -2.92
CA GLY A 105 19.66 21.93 -3.93
C GLY A 105 20.01 22.51 -5.30
N SER A 106 20.78 23.61 -5.37
CA SER A 106 21.35 24.15 -6.62
C SER A 106 22.26 23.19 -7.37
N ARG A 107 22.80 22.15 -6.72
CA ARG A 107 23.59 21.07 -7.33
C ARG A 107 22.75 19.85 -7.70
N ILE A 108 21.46 19.84 -7.40
CA ILE A 108 20.57 18.72 -7.67
C ILE A 108 19.73 19.05 -8.91
N ALA A 109 19.61 18.07 -9.80
CA ALA A 109 18.67 18.12 -10.91
C ALA A 109 17.67 16.96 -10.80
N LEU A 110 16.38 17.28 -10.68
CA LEU A 110 15.28 16.33 -10.84
C LEU A 110 14.90 16.27 -12.31
N VAL A 111 15.03 15.10 -12.93
CA VAL A 111 14.63 14.87 -14.33
C VAL A 111 13.50 13.84 -14.36
N GLU A 112 12.32 14.27 -14.79
CA GLU A 112 11.12 13.43 -14.79
C GLU A 112 10.67 13.08 -16.20
N PRO A 113 10.52 11.78 -16.54
CA PRO A 113 9.90 11.34 -17.79
C PRO A 113 8.37 11.36 -17.68
N PHE A 114 7.82 12.36 -16.97
CA PHE A 114 6.40 12.59 -16.73
C PHE A 114 6.07 14.08 -16.95
N PRO A 115 4.87 14.41 -17.49
CA PRO A 115 3.90 13.50 -18.10
C PRO A 115 4.47 12.74 -19.30
N TYR A 116 3.95 11.53 -19.56
CA TYR A 116 4.39 10.67 -20.65
C TYR A 116 3.94 11.25 -22.00
N SER A 117 4.89 11.43 -22.91
CA SER A 117 4.70 11.76 -24.31
C SER A 117 4.56 10.47 -25.11
N MET A 118 3.39 10.25 -25.73
CA MET A 118 3.14 9.05 -26.55
C MET A 118 4.09 8.92 -27.75
N ASN A 119 4.63 10.04 -28.24
CA ASN A 119 5.56 10.05 -29.37
C ASN A 119 6.94 9.52 -29.00
N ILE A 120 7.33 9.65 -27.73
CA ILE A 120 8.68 9.33 -27.24
C ILE A 120 8.65 8.05 -26.40
N ASP A 121 7.69 7.95 -25.46
CA ASP A 121 7.50 6.73 -24.68
C ASP A 121 6.71 5.68 -25.48
N LYS A 122 7.44 4.73 -26.05
CA LYS A 122 6.88 3.57 -26.77
C LYS A 122 6.10 2.62 -25.85
N ARG A 123 6.08 2.83 -24.53
CA ARG A 123 5.27 2.06 -23.58
C ARG A 123 3.98 2.82 -23.31
N ARG A 124 2.84 2.22 -23.63
CA ARG A 124 1.53 2.76 -23.26
C ARG A 124 1.40 2.76 -21.72
N ARG A 125 1.62 3.91 -21.10
CA ARG A 125 1.45 4.16 -19.67
C ARG A 125 0.34 5.18 -19.47
N HIS A 126 -0.42 5.02 -18.39
CA HIS A 126 -1.39 6.03 -17.99
C HIS A 126 -0.64 7.20 -17.35
N ASN A 127 -1.02 8.42 -17.70
CA ASN A 127 -0.49 9.65 -17.10
C ASN A 127 -1.09 9.87 -15.69
N ILE A 128 -0.67 9.04 -14.73
CA ILE A 128 -1.04 9.18 -13.32
C ILE A 128 0.19 9.65 -12.56
N SER A 129 0.13 10.85 -11.98
CA SER A 129 1.22 11.35 -11.14
C SER A 129 1.42 10.44 -9.92
N VAL A 130 2.62 10.46 -9.34
CA VAL A 130 2.91 9.58 -8.21
C VAL A 130 1.97 9.80 -7.03
N PHE A 131 1.66 11.06 -6.73
CA PHE A 131 0.76 11.44 -5.65
C PHE A 131 -0.70 11.20 -6.04
N ASN A 132 -1.06 11.36 -7.32
CA ASN A 132 -2.46 11.33 -7.81
C ASN A 132 -3.37 12.30 -7.05
N ASP A 133 -2.78 13.32 -6.43
CA ASP A 133 -3.45 14.41 -5.75
C ASP A 133 -2.69 15.70 -6.13
N PRO A 134 -3.34 16.64 -6.84
CA PRO A 134 -2.67 17.82 -7.37
C PRO A 134 -2.17 18.74 -6.26
N ASP A 135 -2.88 18.86 -5.14
CA ASP A 135 -2.48 19.76 -4.04
C ASP A 135 -1.19 19.28 -3.38
N ILE A 136 -1.07 17.97 -3.16
CA ILE A 136 0.16 17.35 -2.64
C ILE A 136 1.31 17.50 -3.65
N TYR A 137 1.03 17.30 -4.94
CA TYR A 137 2.03 17.47 -6.00
C TYR A 137 2.56 18.91 -6.03
N HIS A 138 1.66 19.91 -6.05
CA HIS A 138 2.04 21.32 -6.09
C HIS A 138 2.83 21.72 -4.84
N ALA A 139 2.38 21.38 -3.64
CA ALA A 139 3.14 21.68 -2.43
C ALA A 139 4.54 21.06 -2.45
N THR A 140 4.67 19.81 -2.92
CA THR A 140 5.98 19.16 -3.05
C THR A 140 6.87 19.91 -4.04
N MET A 141 6.32 20.33 -5.19
CA MET A 141 7.07 21.07 -6.21
C MET A 141 7.47 22.47 -5.76
N ASP A 142 6.61 23.16 -5.01
CA ASP A 142 6.92 24.47 -4.44
C ASP A 142 8.13 24.38 -3.50
N PHE A 143 8.20 23.35 -2.64
CA PHE A 143 9.38 23.09 -1.80
C PHE A 143 10.63 22.77 -2.62
N ILE A 144 10.51 21.96 -3.66
CA ILE A 144 11.62 21.64 -4.57
C ILE A 144 12.17 22.93 -5.20
N GLY A 145 11.29 23.83 -5.66
CA GLY A 145 11.65 25.13 -6.21
C GLY A 145 12.33 26.05 -5.18
N GLN A 146 11.83 26.10 -3.94
CA GLN A 146 12.43 26.88 -2.84
C GLN A 146 13.85 26.42 -2.49
N GLN A 147 14.17 25.14 -2.68
CA GLN A 147 15.51 24.59 -2.47
C GLN A 147 16.45 24.83 -3.68
N ALA A 148 16.00 25.57 -4.69
CA ALA A 148 16.74 25.83 -5.93
C ALA A 148 17.13 24.56 -6.71
N ILE A 149 16.35 23.47 -6.55
CA ILE A 149 16.54 22.23 -7.32
C ILE A 149 16.05 22.48 -8.75
N GLN A 150 16.88 22.12 -9.73
CA GLN A 150 16.52 22.25 -11.14
C GLN A 150 15.58 21.12 -11.54
N VAL A 151 14.40 21.44 -12.08
CA VAL A 151 13.39 20.45 -12.48
C VAL A 151 13.23 20.43 -14.00
N TYR A 152 13.32 19.24 -14.59
CA TYR A 152 13.15 18.99 -16.01
C TYR A 152 12.04 17.96 -16.24
N SER A 153 10.84 18.43 -16.57
CA SER A 153 9.67 17.58 -16.83
C SER A 153 9.57 17.14 -18.28
N SER A 154 9.00 15.95 -18.52
CA SER A 154 8.90 15.32 -19.84
C SER A 154 10.23 15.15 -20.59
N TYR A 155 11.30 14.85 -19.83
CA TYR A 155 12.62 14.50 -20.37
C TYR A 155 12.88 13.00 -20.21
N TYR A 156 13.40 12.37 -21.26
CA TYR A 156 13.66 10.95 -21.37
C TYR A 156 15.16 10.70 -21.48
N PHE A 157 15.67 9.75 -20.70
CA PHE A 157 17.06 9.33 -20.80
C PHE A 157 17.36 8.75 -22.20
N ILE A 158 18.45 9.22 -22.81
CA ILE A 158 18.96 8.71 -24.09
C ILE A 158 20.25 7.92 -23.85
N ASN A 159 21.29 8.59 -23.35
CA ASN A 159 22.60 7.98 -23.14
C ASN A 159 23.40 8.72 -22.05
N TRP A 160 24.55 8.15 -21.69
CA TRP A 160 25.56 8.83 -20.87
C TRP A 160 26.94 8.76 -21.52
N THR A 161 27.81 9.69 -21.12
CA THR A 161 29.24 9.68 -21.47
C THR A 161 30.01 9.06 -20.31
N PHE A 162 30.79 8.02 -20.59
CA PHE A 162 31.54 7.25 -19.60
C PHE A 162 33.05 7.46 -19.76
N SER A 163 33.73 7.76 -18.66
CA SER A 163 35.19 7.83 -18.59
C SER A 163 35.74 6.54 -18.00
N GLN A 164 36.51 5.79 -18.80
CA GLN A 164 37.19 4.56 -18.35
C GLN A 164 38.23 4.83 -17.27
N GLU A 165 38.92 5.98 -17.34
CA GLU A 165 39.99 6.36 -16.40
C GLU A 165 39.46 6.55 -14.97
N THR A 166 38.30 7.20 -14.84
CA THR A 166 37.67 7.50 -13.55
C THR A 166 36.60 6.48 -13.16
N ASN A 167 36.28 5.53 -14.06
CA ASN A 167 35.16 4.60 -13.94
C ASN A 167 33.83 5.31 -13.57
N ALA A 168 33.59 6.48 -14.17
CA ALA A 168 32.48 7.36 -13.84
C ALA A 168 31.76 7.89 -15.07
N VAL A 169 30.47 8.16 -14.93
CA VAL A 169 29.69 8.94 -15.90
C VAL A 169 30.00 10.41 -15.70
N THR A 170 30.41 11.11 -16.76
CA THR A 170 30.77 12.54 -16.73
C THR A 170 29.66 13.44 -17.25
N ALA A 171 28.83 12.95 -18.17
CA ALA A 171 27.68 13.67 -18.71
C ALA A 171 26.52 12.73 -19.01
N VAL A 172 25.29 13.24 -18.92
CA VAL A 172 24.07 12.49 -19.25
C VAL A 172 23.23 13.30 -20.23
N THR A 173 22.71 12.61 -21.24
CA THR A 173 21.88 13.20 -22.30
C THR A 173 20.43 12.78 -22.15
N PHE A 174 19.54 13.76 -22.15
CA PHE A 174 18.11 13.59 -22.13
C PHE A 174 17.46 14.25 -23.35
N GLU A 175 16.34 13.70 -23.78
CA GLU A 175 15.52 14.22 -24.87
C GLU A 175 14.13 14.61 -24.35
N SER A 176 13.64 15.77 -24.80
CA SER A 176 12.24 16.16 -24.74
C SER A 176 11.70 16.32 -26.16
N LYS A 177 10.39 16.57 -26.32
CA LYS A 177 9.75 16.71 -27.64
C LYS A 177 10.45 17.69 -28.59
N HIS A 178 11.09 18.73 -28.07
CA HIS A 178 11.66 19.82 -28.88
C HIS A 178 13.10 20.19 -28.51
N LYS A 179 13.71 19.53 -27.52
CA LYS A 179 15.02 19.92 -26.99
C LYS A 179 15.79 18.72 -26.49
N MET A 180 17.07 18.68 -26.84
CA MET A 180 18.08 17.86 -26.18
C MET A 180 18.65 18.61 -25.00
N LEU A 181 18.95 17.89 -23.92
CA LEU A 181 19.56 18.40 -22.71
C LEU A 181 20.76 17.52 -22.38
N GLU A 182 21.94 18.10 -22.41
CA GLU A 182 23.15 17.47 -21.89
C GLU A 182 23.53 18.12 -20.56
N MET A 183 23.90 17.31 -19.58
CA MET A 183 24.19 17.78 -18.22
C MET A 183 25.42 17.07 -17.67
N SER A 184 26.33 17.84 -17.07
CA SER A 184 27.47 17.30 -16.32
C SER A 184 26.99 16.52 -15.10
N CYS A 185 27.62 15.37 -14.85
CA CYS A 185 27.12 14.39 -13.90
C CYS A 185 28.19 14.04 -12.88
N GLN A 186 27.95 14.40 -11.62
CA GLN A 186 28.74 13.90 -10.49
C GLN A 186 28.22 12.53 -10.04
N ALA A 187 26.90 12.39 -10.00
CA ALA A 187 26.21 11.17 -9.59
C ALA A 187 24.81 11.15 -10.22
N ILE A 188 24.29 9.95 -10.54
CA ILE A 188 22.93 9.79 -11.06
C ILE A 188 22.18 8.66 -10.35
N PHE A 189 20.95 8.95 -9.92
CA PHE A 189 20.04 8.02 -9.29
C PHE A 189 18.88 7.68 -10.22
N PHE A 190 18.67 6.38 -10.47
CA PHE A 190 17.62 5.91 -11.38
C PHE A 190 16.39 5.38 -10.63
N PHE A 191 15.27 6.09 -10.81
CA PHE A 191 13.94 5.77 -10.30
C PHE A 191 12.90 5.77 -11.43
N TYR A 192 13.28 5.34 -12.64
CA TYR A 192 12.43 5.42 -13.83
C TYR A 192 11.52 4.20 -14.05
N ASP A 193 12.07 3.00 -13.92
CA ASP A 193 11.34 1.78 -14.27
C ASP A 193 11.68 0.64 -13.34
N LYS A 194 10.65 -0.10 -12.93
CA LYS A 194 10.80 -1.35 -12.18
C LYS A 194 10.45 -2.53 -13.08
N SER A 195 11.35 -3.48 -13.17
CA SER A 195 11.12 -4.70 -13.92
C SER A 195 11.78 -5.90 -13.25
N ILE A 196 11.48 -7.09 -13.77
CA ILE A 196 12.12 -8.32 -13.32
C ILE A 196 13.56 -8.29 -13.83
N SER A 197 14.51 -8.52 -12.92
CA SER A 197 15.93 -8.53 -13.27
C SER A 197 16.19 -9.51 -14.43
N PRO A 198 16.95 -9.12 -15.47
CA PRO A 198 17.28 -10.00 -16.60
C PRO A 198 17.90 -11.32 -16.15
N ARG A 199 18.71 -11.28 -15.09
CA ARG A 199 19.30 -12.48 -14.47
C ARG A 199 18.23 -13.41 -13.89
N ILE A 200 17.27 -12.88 -13.13
CA ILE A 200 16.18 -13.70 -12.57
C ILE A 200 15.32 -14.28 -13.69
N TYR A 201 15.05 -13.51 -14.73
CA TYR A 201 14.35 -13.97 -15.91
C TYR A 201 15.09 -15.14 -16.61
N GLN A 202 16.40 -15.00 -16.84
CA GLN A 202 17.24 -16.07 -17.40
C GLN A 202 17.18 -17.34 -16.56
N VAL A 203 17.33 -17.20 -15.23
CA VAL A 203 17.28 -18.32 -14.27
C VAL A 203 15.93 -19.05 -14.33
N ILE A 204 14.81 -18.32 -14.37
CA ILE A 204 13.46 -18.89 -14.47
C ILE A 204 13.26 -19.62 -15.81
N ASN A 205 13.67 -19.00 -16.91
CA ASN A 205 13.54 -19.58 -18.24
C ASN A 205 14.38 -20.85 -18.41
N GLN A 206 15.63 -20.83 -17.97
CA GLN A 206 16.52 -21.99 -18.03
C GLN A 206 15.98 -23.16 -17.20
N ALA A 207 15.25 -22.86 -16.12
CA ALA A 207 14.57 -23.87 -15.33
C ALA A 207 13.34 -24.49 -16.03
N GLY A 208 12.88 -23.94 -17.16
CA GLY A 208 11.66 -24.37 -17.84
C GLY A 208 10.38 -24.03 -17.06
N LEU A 209 10.43 -22.98 -16.25
CA LEU A 209 9.25 -22.43 -15.58
C LEU A 209 8.49 -21.52 -16.55
N VAL A 210 7.15 -21.63 -16.55
CA VAL A 210 6.32 -20.86 -17.50
C VAL A 210 6.39 -19.37 -17.18
N PHE A 211 6.85 -18.58 -18.17
CA PHE A 211 7.01 -17.14 -18.06
C PHE A 211 6.32 -16.42 -19.23
N ASP A 212 5.34 -15.57 -18.92
CA ASP A 212 4.57 -14.81 -19.91
C ASP A 212 4.53 -13.33 -19.48
N GLY A 213 5.69 -12.68 -19.62
CA GLY A 213 5.99 -11.35 -19.06
C GLY A 213 6.17 -11.32 -17.53
N ARG A 214 5.68 -12.35 -16.83
CA ARG A 214 5.80 -12.62 -15.38
C ARG A 214 5.77 -14.14 -15.17
N LEU A 215 6.26 -14.60 -14.02
CA LEU A 215 6.18 -16.01 -13.61
C LEU A 215 4.71 -16.42 -13.47
N VAL A 216 4.30 -17.44 -14.20
CA VAL A 216 2.90 -17.91 -14.19
C VAL A 216 2.67 -18.83 -13.01
N VAL A 217 1.66 -18.51 -12.21
CA VAL A 217 1.25 -19.30 -11.04
C VAL A 217 -0.24 -19.64 -11.08
N ASP A 218 -0.62 -20.67 -10.31
CA ASP A 218 -2.00 -21.01 -10.02
C ASP A 218 -2.58 -20.19 -8.85
N SER A 219 -3.82 -20.49 -8.44
CA SER A 219 -4.49 -19.83 -7.30
C SER A 219 -3.83 -20.09 -5.94
N ASN A 220 -2.95 -21.10 -5.85
CA ASN A 220 -2.18 -21.47 -4.66
C ASN A 220 -0.71 -21.04 -4.76
N CYS A 221 -0.41 -20.09 -5.66
CA CYS A 221 0.94 -19.60 -5.91
C CYS A 221 1.94 -20.68 -6.41
N ARG A 222 1.47 -21.84 -6.89
CA ARG A 222 2.33 -22.88 -7.48
C ARG A 222 2.64 -22.55 -8.93
N THR A 223 3.85 -22.88 -9.35
CA THR A 223 4.25 -22.80 -10.77
C THR A 223 3.82 -24.06 -11.53
N ASN A 224 4.35 -24.29 -12.73
CA ASN A 224 4.23 -25.58 -13.42
C ASN A 224 5.07 -26.70 -12.78
N ASP A 225 5.83 -26.38 -11.73
CA ASP A 225 6.51 -27.34 -10.87
C ASP A 225 5.81 -27.40 -9.50
N GLU A 226 5.53 -28.60 -9.01
CA GLU A 226 4.80 -28.83 -7.76
C GLU A 226 5.54 -28.32 -6.51
N TRP A 227 6.88 -28.26 -6.59
CA TRP A 227 7.74 -27.89 -5.46
C TRP A 227 8.22 -26.44 -5.54
N ILE A 228 7.89 -25.71 -6.62
CA ILE A 228 8.29 -24.32 -6.82
C ILE A 228 7.07 -23.41 -6.82
N TYR A 229 7.10 -22.43 -5.93
CA TYR A 229 6.06 -21.45 -5.69
C TYR A 229 6.56 -20.06 -6.09
N GLY A 230 5.65 -19.16 -6.45
CA GLY A 230 5.97 -17.78 -6.79
C GLY A 230 5.00 -16.80 -6.14
N ALA A 231 5.52 -15.67 -5.66
CA ALA A 231 4.68 -14.62 -5.08
C ALA A 231 5.22 -13.21 -5.34
N GLY A 232 4.39 -12.21 -5.00
CA GLY A 232 4.71 -10.80 -5.18
C GLY A 232 4.72 -10.35 -6.64
N THR A 233 5.36 -9.22 -6.92
CA THR A 233 5.27 -8.55 -8.24
C THR A 233 5.92 -9.34 -9.39
N LEU A 234 6.65 -10.41 -9.08
CA LEU A 234 7.21 -11.36 -10.04
C LEU A 234 6.11 -12.14 -10.79
N THR A 235 4.94 -12.31 -10.18
CA THR A 235 3.96 -13.30 -10.63
C THR A 235 2.75 -12.73 -11.35
N LYS A 236 2.11 -13.61 -12.12
CA LYS A 236 0.78 -13.46 -12.69
C LYS A 236 0.03 -14.78 -12.58
N TYR A 237 -1.29 -14.71 -12.48
CA TYR A 237 -2.11 -15.91 -12.58
C TYR A 237 -2.12 -16.47 -14.01
N SER A 238 -2.26 -17.78 -14.12
CA SER A 238 -2.52 -18.46 -15.40
C SER A 238 -3.76 -17.89 -16.10
N ARG A 239 -3.73 -17.83 -17.44
CA ARG A 239 -4.81 -17.25 -18.25
C ARG A 239 -6.15 -17.98 -18.05
N ARG A 240 -6.13 -19.25 -17.61
CA ARG A 240 -7.33 -20.05 -17.29
C ARG A 240 -8.24 -19.43 -16.22
N TYR A 241 -7.68 -18.54 -15.39
CA TYR A 241 -8.42 -17.85 -14.34
C TYR A 241 -9.11 -16.56 -14.81
N PHE A 242 -8.85 -16.10 -16.03
CA PHE A 242 -9.35 -14.82 -16.56
C PHE A 242 -9.06 -13.59 -15.65
N ALA A 243 -8.06 -13.70 -14.76
CA ALA A 243 -7.79 -12.76 -13.68
C ALA A 243 -6.61 -11.81 -14.00
N SER A 244 -6.57 -11.25 -15.21
CA SER A 244 -5.45 -10.40 -15.68
C SER A 244 -5.32 -9.06 -14.93
N ASN A 245 -6.39 -8.62 -14.28
CA ASN A 245 -6.43 -7.48 -13.37
C ASN A 245 -5.92 -7.81 -11.96
N MET A 246 -5.88 -9.08 -11.57
CA MET A 246 -5.51 -9.55 -10.23
C MET A 246 -4.00 -9.79 -10.04
N LEU A 247 -3.14 -9.02 -10.71
CA LEU A 247 -1.68 -9.17 -10.53
C LEU A 247 -1.27 -8.72 -9.13
N HIS A 248 -0.47 -9.55 -8.44
CA HIS A 248 0.06 -9.25 -7.10
C HIS A 248 0.70 -7.87 -6.95
N LYS A 249 1.28 -7.30 -8.02
CA LYS A 249 1.87 -5.95 -8.01
C LYS A 249 0.87 -4.83 -7.68
N TYR A 250 -0.42 -5.09 -7.80
CA TYR A 250 -1.51 -4.15 -7.51
C TYR A 250 -2.12 -4.35 -6.12
N PHE A 251 -1.56 -5.22 -5.28
CA PHE A 251 -2.15 -5.57 -3.98
C PHE A 251 -1.14 -5.43 -2.84
N ASN A 252 -1.64 -5.45 -1.61
CA ASN A 252 -0.82 -5.36 -0.43
C ASN A 252 0.12 -6.59 -0.32
N ARG A 253 1.43 -6.34 -0.32
CA ARG A 253 2.45 -7.39 -0.24
C ARG A 253 2.45 -8.18 1.08
N VAL A 254 2.05 -7.54 2.18
CA VAL A 254 1.96 -8.17 3.50
C VAL A 254 0.78 -9.15 3.51
N GLU A 255 -0.36 -8.76 2.94
CA GLU A 255 -1.52 -9.64 2.78
C GLU A 255 -1.22 -10.85 1.90
N ILE A 256 -0.55 -10.63 0.76
CA ILE A 256 -0.10 -11.73 -0.12
C ILE A 256 0.80 -12.71 0.64
N GLY A 257 1.80 -12.19 1.37
CA GLY A 257 2.71 -13.01 2.17
C GLY A 257 1.99 -13.77 3.29
N ALA A 258 1.04 -13.13 3.99
CA ALA A 258 0.25 -13.76 5.03
C ALA A 258 -0.61 -14.90 4.48
N LYS A 259 -1.29 -14.69 3.34
CA LYS A 259 -2.12 -15.72 2.69
C LYS A 259 -1.27 -16.90 2.19
N LEU A 260 -0.12 -16.64 1.60
CA LEU A 260 0.82 -17.69 1.21
C LEU A 260 1.34 -18.46 2.44
N GLY A 261 1.69 -17.77 3.52
CA GLY A 261 2.13 -18.40 4.77
C GLY A 261 1.05 -19.31 5.37
N GLN A 262 -0.21 -18.90 5.33
CA GLN A 262 -1.34 -19.74 5.74
C GLN A 262 -1.47 -21.00 4.86
N GLN A 263 -1.33 -20.86 3.53
CA GLN A 263 -1.35 -22.00 2.60
C GLN A 263 -0.21 -22.99 2.90
N VAL A 264 1.02 -22.50 3.08
CA VAL A 264 2.19 -23.33 3.40
C VAL A 264 2.00 -24.03 4.74
N ARG A 265 1.50 -23.34 5.76
CA ARG A 265 1.21 -23.94 7.07
C ARG A 265 0.19 -25.08 6.95
N ASN A 266 -0.89 -24.87 6.21
CA ASN A 266 -1.93 -25.88 6.01
C ASN A 266 -1.41 -27.11 5.22
N MET A 267 -0.40 -26.91 4.36
CA MET A 267 0.29 -28.00 3.67
C MET A 267 1.22 -28.80 4.60
N LEU A 268 1.98 -28.11 5.45
CA LEU A 268 3.01 -28.73 6.30
C LEU A 268 2.46 -29.34 7.58
N VAL A 269 1.30 -28.88 8.07
CA VAL A 269 0.70 -29.35 9.32
C VAL A 269 -0.70 -29.91 9.05
N PRO A 270 -0.80 -31.18 8.63
CA PRO A 270 -2.09 -31.86 8.46
C PRO A 270 -2.89 -31.80 9.76
N GLY A 271 -4.16 -31.36 9.69
CA GLY A 271 -5.03 -31.22 10.86
C GLY A 271 -4.95 -29.85 11.56
N PHE A 272 -4.01 -28.97 11.20
CA PHE A 272 -4.01 -27.56 11.66
C PHE A 272 -5.05 -26.70 10.92
N VAL A 273 -6.10 -27.29 10.35
CA VAL A 273 -7.24 -26.48 9.91
C VAL A 273 -7.72 -25.76 11.18
N LYS A 274 -7.44 -24.46 11.24
CA LYS A 274 -7.86 -23.61 12.35
C LYS A 274 -9.34 -23.94 12.51
N ARG A 275 -9.80 -24.37 13.69
CA ARG A 275 -11.25 -24.47 13.96
C ARG A 275 -11.95 -23.12 13.68
N CYS A 276 -11.15 -22.05 13.56
CA CYS A 276 -11.48 -20.70 13.12
C CYS A 276 -11.00 -20.38 11.69
N ASP A 277 -10.95 -21.32 10.75
CA ASP A 277 -11.54 -21.03 9.44
C ASP A 277 -12.99 -21.47 9.60
N PRO A 278 -13.90 -20.58 10.10
CA PRO A 278 -15.24 -20.69 9.56
C PRO A 278 -15.01 -20.70 8.05
N LYS A 279 -15.68 -21.59 7.30
CA LYS A 279 -15.96 -21.31 5.89
C LYS A 279 -16.12 -19.79 5.80
N LYS A 280 -15.33 -19.03 5.04
CA LYS A 280 -15.50 -17.57 4.98
C LYS A 280 -17.00 -17.30 4.85
N HIS A 281 -17.70 -16.91 5.92
CA HIS A 281 -19.17 -16.96 5.99
C HIS A 281 -19.70 -15.63 5.45
N GLY A 282 -19.19 -15.21 4.31
CA GLY A 282 -19.94 -14.39 3.37
C GLY A 282 -20.36 -15.32 2.25
N TRP A 283 -21.64 -15.29 1.86
CA TRP A 283 -22.28 -15.95 0.71
C TRP A 283 -21.37 -16.77 -0.19
N ASN A 284 -20.86 -17.89 0.32
CA ASN A 284 -20.23 -18.87 -0.53
C ASN A 284 -21.38 -19.74 -0.99
N PHE A 285 -21.99 -19.33 -2.10
CA PHE A 285 -22.48 -20.32 -3.05
C PHE A 285 -21.37 -21.38 -3.13
N HIS A 286 -21.69 -22.61 -2.73
CA HIS A 286 -20.88 -23.78 -3.02
C HIS A 286 -20.88 -23.96 -4.54
N LEU A 287 -20.20 -23.05 -5.24
CA LEU A 287 -19.84 -23.20 -6.63
C LEU A 287 -18.66 -24.17 -6.60
N ASP A 288 -18.80 -25.30 -7.29
CA ASP A 288 -17.73 -26.24 -7.62
C ASP A 288 -16.60 -25.60 -8.49
N ILE A 289 -16.46 -24.26 -8.43
CA ILE A 289 -15.53 -23.39 -9.15
C ILE A 289 -14.31 -23.07 -8.26
N ARG A 290 -14.02 -23.87 -7.21
CA ARG A 290 -12.81 -23.65 -6.38
C ARG A 290 -11.52 -23.66 -7.22
N ASP A 291 -11.50 -24.40 -8.32
CA ASP A 291 -10.32 -24.51 -9.19
C ASP A 291 -10.13 -23.34 -10.17
N ARG A 292 -11.12 -22.45 -10.33
CA ARG A 292 -11.04 -21.31 -11.27
C ARG A 292 -11.10 -19.93 -10.62
N LEU A 293 -11.15 -19.84 -9.30
CA LEU A 293 -11.08 -18.55 -8.59
C LEU A 293 -9.67 -18.30 -8.06
N VAL A 294 -9.23 -17.04 -8.15
CA VAL A 294 -8.00 -16.57 -7.54
C VAL A 294 -8.28 -15.93 -6.18
N PRO A 295 -7.32 -15.92 -5.24
CA PRO A 295 -7.46 -15.21 -3.98
C PRO A 295 -7.87 -13.74 -4.18
N LYS A 296 -8.90 -13.30 -3.47
CA LYS A 296 -9.22 -11.88 -3.29
C LYS A 296 -8.22 -11.26 -2.32
N TYR A 297 -7.86 -10.00 -2.53
CA TYR A 297 -6.97 -9.22 -1.67
C TYR A 297 -7.64 -7.88 -1.38
N GLU A 298 -7.80 -7.57 -0.11
CA GLU A 298 -8.69 -6.49 0.37
C GLU A 298 -7.93 -5.44 1.20
N GLN A 299 -6.71 -5.76 1.66
CA GLN A 299 -5.94 -4.85 2.48
C GLN A 299 -5.43 -3.65 1.66
N PRO A 300 -5.39 -2.43 2.24
CA PRO A 300 -4.96 -1.24 1.54
C PRO A 300 -3.50 -1.27 1.12
N ILE A 301 -3.16 -0.45 0.13
CA ILE A 301 -1.76 -0.14 -0.17
C ILE A 301 -1.40 1.13 0.59
N MET A 302 -0.56 0.98 1.61
CA MET A 302 0.01 2.09 2.35
C MET A 302 1.39 2.49 1.79
N ARG A 303 1.58 3.79 1.56
CA ARG A 303 2.87 4.41 1.22
C ARG A 303 3.16 5.50 2.22
N TYR A 304 4.33 5.46 2.84
CA TYR A 304 4.80 6.47 3.78
C TYR A 304 6.25 6.80 3.48
N CYS A 305 6.58 8.09 3.40
CA CYS A 305 7.96 8.54 3.18
C CYS A 305 8.17 9.99 3.60
N ARG A 306 9.45 10.37 3.65
CA ARG A 306 9.89 11.76 3.71
C ARG A 306 9.92 12.35 2.30
N LEU A 307 9.48 13.59 2.17
CA LEU A 307 9.60 14.41 0.95
C LEU A 307 10.50 15.62 1.24
N PRO A 308 11.00 16.32 0.20
CA PRO A 308 11.78 17.55 0.39
C PRO A 308 11.06 18.58 1.27
N GLY A 309 11.82 19.44 1.94
CA GLY A 309 11.25 20.44 2.87
C GLY A 309 10.90 19.89 4.25
N GLY A 310 11.40 18.69 4.59
CA GLY A 310 11.12 18.06 5.88
C GLY A 310 9.67 17.57 6.03
N LEU A 311 9.02 17.27 4.91
CA LEU A 311 7.63 16.83 4.87
C LEU A 311 7.50 15.32 5.12
N TYR A 312 6.43 14.93 5.80
CA TYR A 312 5.97 13.56 5.94
C TYR A 312 4.75 13.37 5.06
N TYR A 313 4.80 12.35 4.20
CA TYR A 313 3.70 11.99 3.30
C TYR A 313 3.19 10.60 3.64
N LEU A 314 1.87 10.47 3.79
CA LEU A 314 1.18 9.20 3.94
C LEU A 314 0.05 9.11 2.89
N SER A 315 -0.03 7.95 2.25
CA SER A 315 -1.12 7.60 1.34
C SER A 315 -1.57 6.17 1.62
N VAL A 316 -2.85 6.01 1.94
CA VAL A 316 -3.53 4.73 2.11
C VAL A 316 -4.58 4.67 1.02
N VAL A 317 -4.49 3.71 0.10
CA VAL A 317 -5.41 3.61 -1.03
C VAL A 317 -5.99 2.20 -1.14
N LYS A 318 -7.18 2.10 -1.74
CA LYS A 318 -7.76 0.80 -2.08
C LYS A 318 -6.79 -0.08 -2.88
N PRO A 319 -6.80 -1.41 -2.63
CA PRO A 319 -6.04 -2.34 -3.47
C PRO A 319 -6.56 -2.34 -4.91
N GLY A 320 -5.70 -2.67 -5.85
CA GLY A 320 -6.02 -2.78 -7.27
C GLY A 320 -5.25 -1.79 -8.13
N ARG A 321 -5.67 -1.70 -9.40
CA ARG A 321 -5.07 -0.79 -10.37
C ARG A 321 -5.45 0.65 -10.01
N ARG A 322 -4.46 1.54 -9.99
CA ARG A 322 -4.71 2.97 -9.82
C ARG A 322 -5.48 3.52 -11.02
N ILE A 323 -6.43 4.39 -10.74
CA ILE A 323 -7.12 5.23 -11.70
C ILE A 323 -6.77 6.70 -11.39
N PRO A 324 -6.70 7.58 -12.40
CA PRO A 324 -6.51 9.01 -12.17
C PRO A 324 -7.60 9.54 -11.22
N LEU A 325 -7.24 10.44 -10.30
CA LEU A 325 -8.19 10.99 -9.33
C LEU A 325 -9.36 11.70 -10.03
N GLU A 326 -9.08 12.48 -11.06
CA GLU A 326 -10.12 13.17 -11.86
C GLU A 326 -11.15 12.20 -12.44
N THR A 327 -10.66 11.08 -13.00
CA THR A 327 -11.53 10.00 -13.52
C THR A 327 -12.29 9.30 -12.41
N ALA A 328 -11.69 9.11 -11.23
CA ALA A 328 -12.37 8.52 -10.09
C ALA A 328 -13.48 9.44 -9.57
N SER A 329 -13.19 10.74 -9.42
CA SER A 329 -14.12 11.73 -8.89
C SER A 329 -15.31 12.02 -9.80
N SER A 330 -15.20 11.72 -11.10
CA SER A 330 -16.30 11.85 -12.04
C SER A 330 -17.25 10.64 -12.04
N MET A 331 -16.93 9.56 -11.32
CA MET A 331 -17.81 8.39 -11.23
C MET A 331 -18.95 8.68 -10.24
N GLU A 332 -20.18 8.28 -10.59
CA GLU A 332 -21.36 8.47 -9.74
C GLU A 332 -21.20 7.81 -8.36
N ASN A 333 -20.45 6.71 -8.29
CA ASN A 333 -20.21 5.96 -7.06
C ASN A 333 -18.92 6.36 -6.32
N TYR A 334 -18.35 7.53 -6.61
CA TYR A 334 -17.12 7.98 -5.96
C TYR A 334 -17.28 8.13 -4.45
N GLY A 335 -18.41 8.65 -3.98
CA GLY A 335 -18.66 8.93 -2.56
C GLY A 335 -18.23 10.33 -2.14
N GLN A 336 -17.82 10.50 -0.88
CA GLN A 336 -17.63 11.81 -0.24
C GLN A 336 -16.19 12.06 0.21
N VAL A 337 -15.74 13.31 0.19
CA VAL A 337 -14.38 13.72 0.57
C VAL A 337 -14.43 14.76 1.68
N PHE A 338 -13.65 14.54 2.73
CA PHE A 338 -13.50 15.43 3.87
C PHE A 338 -12.03 15.85 4.02
N VAL A 339 -11.78 17.13 4.24
CA VAL A 339 -10.42 17.69 4.30
C VAL A 339 -10.27 18.60 5.51
N THR A 340 -9.17 18.44 6.25
CA THR A 340 -8.70 19.41 7.25
C THR A 340 -7.27 19.86 6.91
N GLY A 341 -6.92 21.09 7.28
CA GLY A 341 -5.67 21.72 6.89
C GLY A 341 -5.56 22.03 5.39
N ASN A 342 -4.38 22.47 4.96
CA ASN A 342 -4.11 22.85 3.57
C ASN A 342 -2.64 22.60 3.21
N CYS A 343 -2.39 22.00 2.04
CA CYS A 343 -1.06 21.79 1.49
C CYS A 343 -0.23 23.09 1.30
N ARG A 344 -0.88 24.26 1.19
CA ARG A 344 -0.20 25.56 1.03
C ARG A 344 0.31 26.16 2.35
N ASN A 345 -0.23 25.76 3.50
CA ASN A 345 0.17 26.31 4.80
C ASN A 345 0.37 25.18 5.83
N LEU A 346 1.41 24.39 5.58
CA LEU A 346 1.76 23.23 6.42
C LEU A 346 2.45 23.60 7.74
N ASP A 347 2.75 24.88 7.95
CA ASP A 347 3.32 25.39 9.20
C ASP A 347 2.26 25.53 10.29
N THR A 348 1.02 25.85 9.93
CA THR A 348 -0.08 25.99 10.90
C THR A 348 -0.75 24.67 11.21
N GLN A 349 -1.02 23.86 10.17
CA GLN A 349 -1.76 22.62 10.31
C GLN A 349 -1.37 21.64 9.20
N GLY A 350 -1.28 20.36 9.54
CA GLY A 350 -1.07 19.30 8.56
C GLY A 350 -2.27 19.14 7.62
N PHE A 351 -2.01 18.85 6.35
CA PHE A 351 -3.06 18.45 5.41
C PHE A 351 -3.51 17.02 5.69
N PHE A 352 -4.81 16.80 5.79
CA PHE A 352 -5.43 15.48 5.96
C PHE A 352 -6.70 15.40 5.11
N LYS A 353 -6.71 14.46 4.17
CA LYS A 353 -7.85 14.17 3.30
C LYS A 353 -8.34 12.74 3.53
N LEU A 354 -9.61 12.62 3.90
CA LEU A 354 -10.37 11.38 3.96
C LEU A 354 -11.32 11.28 2.79
N HIS A 355 -11.41 10.11 2.20
CA HIS A 355 -12.37 9.81 1.14
C HIS A 355 -13.16 8.56 1.52
N PHE A 356 -14.47 8.71 1.60
CA PHE A 356 -15.42 7.63 1.79
C PHE A 356 -16.02 7.21 0.44
N ASN A 357 -16.19 5.91 0.23
CA ASN A 357 -16.88 5.39 -0.95
C ASN A 357 -18.41 5.56 -0.86
N GLU A 358 -19.13 5.07 -1.86
CA GLU A 358 -20.61 5.04 -1.92
C GLU A 358 -21.30 4.37 -0.71
N TYR A 359 -20.56 3.58 0.08
CA TYR A 359 -21.06 2.89 1.28
C TYR A 359 -20.57 3.55 2.58
N SER A 360 -20.15 4.83 2.54
CA SER A 360 -19.66 5.60 3.68
C SER A 360 -18.51 4.94 4.45
N ARG A 361 -17.67 4.15 3.75
CA ARG A 361 -16.46 3.53 4.30
C ARG A 361 -15.21 4.22 3.79
N VAL A 362 -14.21 4.35 4.67
CA VAL A 362 -12.88 4.87 4.30
C VAL A 362 -12.26 4.05 3.18
N GLU A 363 -12.11 4.66 2.01
CA GLU A 363 -11.49 4.04 0.84
C GLU A 363 -10.07 4.59 0.60
N THR A 364 -9.88 5.90 0.79
CA THR A 364 -8.59 6.57 0.61
C THR A 364 -8.28 7.55 1.75
N ILE A 365 -7.01 7.58 2.16
CA ILE A 365 -6.46 8.55 3.12
C ILE A 365 -5.20 9.17 2.52
N SER A 366 -5.12 10.49 2.47
CA SER A 366 -3.95 11.23 1.97
C SER A 366 -3.55 12.31 2.97
N CYS A 367 -2.28 12.33 3.34
CA CYS A 367 -1.76 13.19 4.40
C CYS A 367 -0.43 13.82 3.96
N LEU A 368 -0.23 15.09 4.32
CA LEU A 368 1.04 15.81 4.14
C LEU A 368 1.27 16.74 5.33
N THR A 369 2.39 16.59 6.03
CA THR A 369 2.66 17.32 7.29
C THR A 369 4.14 17.69 7.45
N LYS A 370 4.45 18.66 8.32
CA LYS A 370 5.83 18.92 8.78
C LYS A 370 6.25 18.13 10.03
N PHE A 371 5.30 17.42 10.66
CA PHE A 371 5.53 16.59 11.85
C PHE A 371 5.30 15.10 11.57
N PRO A 372 5.90 14.18 12.35
CA PRO A 372 5.73 12.75 12.17
C PRO A 372 4.27 12.29 12.24
N ILE A 373 3.90 11.34 11.38
CA ILE A 373 2.53 10.80 11.30
C ILE A 373 2.45 9.46 12.05
N ASP A 374 1.42 9.28 12.86
CA ASP A 374 1.08 8.02 13.53
C ASP A 374 0.49 7.01 12.54
N VAL A 375 1.32 6.51 11.63
CA VAL A 375 0.90 5.71 10.46
C VAL A 375 0.12 4.45 10.82
N LYS A 376 0.43 3.82 11.96
CA LYS A 376 -0.28 2.62 12.42
C LYS A 376 -1.74 2.93 12.81
N ASN A 377 -1.95 4.04 13.52
CA ASN A 377 -3.27 4.46 13.96
C ASN A 377 -4.12 4.87 12.75
N ILE A 378 -3.56 5.68 11.85
CA ILE A 378 -4.27 6.10 10.63
C ILE A 378 -4.59 4.89 9.74
N HIS A 379 -3.71 3.89 9.66
CA HIS A 379 -3.99 2.66 8.92
C HIS A 379 -5.25 1.93 9.43
N CYS A 380 -5.50 1.91 10.75
CA CYS A 380 -6.70 1.29 11.32
C CYS A 380 -8.01 1.97 10.94
N LEU A 381 -7.97 3.20 10.41
CA LEU A 381 -9.16 3.90 9.93
C LEU A 381 -9.67 3.30 8.61
N TRP A 382 -8.79 2.65 7.83
CA TRP A 382 -9.16 2.08 6.54
C TRP A 382 -10.37 1.15 6.66
N GLY A 383 -11.33 1.29 5.73
CA GLY A 383 -12.50 0.41 5.60
C GLY A 383 -13.53 0.54 6.71
N LYS A 384 -13.28 1.36 7.73
CA LYS A 384 -14.24 1.66 8.78
C LYS A 384 -15.33 2.58 8.20
N HIS A 385 -16.55 2.34 8.66
CA HIS A 385 -17.71 3.14 8.31
C HIS A 385 -17.70 4.45 9.11
N GLU A 386 -18.20 5.56 8.55
CA GLU A 386 -18.18 6.87 9.19
C GLU A 386 -18.84 6.90 10.59
N LYS A 387 -19.97 6.18 10.78
CA LYS A 387 -20.60 5.97 12.09
C LYS A 387 -19.63 5.42 13.16
N LEU A 388 -18.77 4.47 12.81
CA LEU A 388 -17.76 3.91 13.72
C LEU A 388 -16.64 4.93 14.03
N LEU A 389 -16.40 5.88 13.12
CA LEU A 389 -15.49 7.01 13.32
C LEU A 389 -16.17 8.15 14.08
N ASN A 390 -17.05 7.79 15.02
CA ASN A 390 -17.81 8.67 15.90
C ASN A 390 -18.72 9.64 15.13
N ASN A 391 -19.52 9.11 14.19
CA ASN A 391 -20.42 9.86 13.31
C ASN A 391 -19.68 11.02 12.62
N LEU A 392 -18.56 10.69 11.97
CA LEU A 392 -17.60 11.66 11.45
C LEU A 392 -18.26 12.66 10.51
N GLN A 393 -19.14 12.18 9.61
CA GLN A 393 -19.78 13.04 8.62
C GLN A 393 -20.60 14.14 9.30
N LEU A 394 -21.50 13.76 10.20
CA LEU A 394 -22.34 14.70 10.95
C LEU A 394 -21.49 15.72 11.73
N ARG A 395 -20.47 15.26 12.45
CA ARG A 395 -19.61 16.14 13.25
C ARG A 395 -18.80 17.10 12.39
N PHE A 396 -18.36 16.66 11.22
CA PHE A 396 -17.64 17.50 10.27
C PHE A 396 -18.56 18.59 9.70
N GLU A 397 -19.78 18.22 9.28
CA GLU A 397 -20.79 19.16 8.79
C GLU A 397 -21.19 20.19 9.87
N MET A 398 -21.21 19.78 11.14
CA MET A 398 -21.43 20.66 12.29
C MET A 398 -20.19 21.48 12.70
N VAL A 399 -19.08 21.41 11.95
CA VAL A 399 -17.82 22.14 12.22
C VAL A 399 -17.21 21.78 13.59
N LEU A 400 -17.48 20.56 14.08
CA LEU A 400 -16.90 20.03 15.33
C LEU A 400 -15.52 19.40 15.10
N ILE A 401 -15.08 19.27 13.85
CA ILE A 401 -13.80 18.69 13.47
C ILE A 401 -12.98 19.75 12.73
N GLY A 402 -12.08 20.42 13.45
CA GLY A 402 -11.13 21.38 12.86
C GLY A 402 -9.83 20.74 12.36
N ASP A 403 -9.39 19.67 13.02
CA ASP A 403 -8.17 18.94 12.66
C ASP A 403 -8.37 17.43 12.82
N PHE A 404 -8.22 16.68 11.73
CA PHE A 404 -8.30 15.21 11.78
C PHE A 404 -7.17 14.59 12.60
N TYR A 405 -5.97 15.17 12.66
CA TYR A 405 -4.90 14.62 13.47
C TYR A 405 -5.24 14.68 14.97
N GLU A 406 -5.83 15.78 15.42
CA GLU A 406 -6.31 15.91 16.80
C GLU A 406 -7.56 15.06 17.06
N TYR A 407 -8.51 15.07 16.14
CA TYR A 407 -9.76 14.32 16.23
C TYR A 407 -9.51 12.81 16.44
N PHE A 408 -8.59 12.23 15.66
CA PHE A 408 -8.24 10.81 15.78
C PHE A 408 -7.29 10.50 16.95
N ARG A 409 -6.76 11.52 17.63
CA ARG A 409 -6.04 11.34 18.90
C ARG A 409 -6.96 11.38 20.12
N GLN A 410 -8.24 11.68 19.93
CA GLN A 410 -9.20 11.69 21.03
C GLN A 410 -9.37 10.29 21.63
N PRO A 411 -9.70 10.18 22.93
CA PRO A 411 -9.72 8.90 23.64
C PRO A 411 -10.68 7.84 23.05
N TRP A 412 -11.78 8.27 22.40
CA TRP A 412 -12.76 7.36 21.78
C TRP A 412 -12.17 6.53 20.63
N ALA A 413 -11.07 6.96 20.02
CA ALA A 413 -10.45 6.28 18.88
C ALA A 413 -9.49 5.17 19.33
N CYS A 414 -9.06 5.14 20.59
CA CYS A 414 -8.02 4.23 21.07
C CYS A 414 -8.38 2.74 20.90
N ALA A 415 -9.66 2.37 21.04
CA ALA A 415 -10.11 0.99 20.77
C ALA A 415 -9.88 0.59 19.31
N LEU A 416 -10.03 1.50 18.35
CA LEU A 416 -9.80 1.21 16.93
C LEU A 416 -8.34 0.84 16.63
N TYR A 417 -7.41 1.33 17.45
CA TYR A 417 -5.98 1.10 17.30
C TYR A 417 -5.48 -0.15 18.01
N HIS A 418 -6.35 -0.78 18.80
CA HIS A 418 -6.01 -2.00 19.52
C HIS A 418 -5.87 -3.18 18.55
N ASP A 419 -4.82 -3.98 18.70
CA ASP A 419 -4.50 -5.11 17.82
C ASP A 419 -5.63 -6.18 17.75
N ARG A 420 -6.30 -6.42 18.87
CA ARG A 420 -7.49 -7.30 18.99
C ARG A 420 -8.80 -6.70 18.44
N PHE A 421 -8.84 -5.43 18.04
CA PHE A 421 -10.07 -4.80 17.58
C PHE A 421 -10.58 -5.39 16.25
N GLU A 422 -9.69 -5.75 15.33
CA GLU A 422 -10.08 -6.43 14.09
C GLU A 422 -10.73 -7.78 14.37
N GLN A 423 -10.25 -8.52 15.37
CA GLN A 423 -10.87 -9.78 15.78
C GLN A 423 -12.28 -9.56 16.34
N LEU A 424 -12.48 -8.51 17.15
CA LEU A 424 -13.81 -8.14 17.60
C LEU A 424 -14.73 -7.86 16.40
N LEU A 425 -14.28 -7.07 15.42
CA LEU A 425 -15.08 -6.79 14.22
C LEU A 425 -15.41 -8.04 13.42
N ASP A 426 -14.45 -8.96 13.26
CA ASP A 426 -14.70 -10.25 12.62
C ASP A 426 -15.76 -11.06 13.38
N ASP A 427 -15.67 -11.12 14.70
CA ASP A 427 -16.65 -11.80 15.56
C ASP A 427 -18.04 -11.15 15.46
N LEU A 428 -18.12 -9.81 15.47
CA LEU A 428 -19.38 -9.07 15.31
C LEU A 428 -19.98 -9.27 13.92
N ASN A 429 -19.16 -9.24 12.86
CA ASN A 429 -19.60 -9.56 11.51
C ASN A 429 -20.13 -11.00 11.42
N ASN A 430 -19.44 -11.95 12.04
CA ASN A 430 -19.88 -13.34 12.08
C ASN A 430 -21.25 -13.47 12.76
N ILE A 431 -21.45 -12.79 13.90
CA ILE A 431 -22.73 -12.73 14.60
C ILE A 431 -23.82 -12.18 13.68
N MET A 432 -23.57 -11.03 13.05
CA MET A 432 -24.51 -10.39 12.11
C MET A 432 -24.82 -11.25 10.88
N THR A 433 -23.98 -12.23 10.57
CA THR A 433 -24.18 -13.16 9.45
C THR A 433 -24.71 -14.54 9.84
N SER A 434 -24.90 -14.78 11.13
CA SER A 434 -25.38 -16.05 11.68
C SER A 434 -26.83 -15.97 12.14
N SER A 435 -27.51 -17.11 12.20
CA SER A 435 -28.76 -17.22 12.92
C SER A 435 -28.47 -17.16 14.43
N VAL A 436 -29.17 -16.24 15.10
CA VAL A 436 -29.02 -16.03 16.54
C VAL A 436 -30.41 -16.18 17.16
N GLY A 437 -30.73 -17.38 17.63
CA GLY A 437 -32.04 -17.69 18.20
C GLY A 437 -32.40 -19.17 18.11
N ASN A 438 -33.50 -19.57 18.75
CA ASN A 438 -34.04 -20.93 18.68
C ASN A 438 -34.98 -21.14 17.49
N ASP A 439 -35.47 -20.06 16.87
CA ASP A 439 -36.40 -20.08 15.75
C ASP A 439 -35.71 -19.57 14.46
N ASP A 440 -35.92 -20.27 13.35
CA ASP A 440 -35.35 -19.92 12.03
C ASP A 440 -35.89 -18.58 11.47
N ASP A 441 -37.04 -18.10 11.98
CA ASP A 441 -37.74 -16.88 11.53
C ASP A 441 -37.11 -15.56 12.04
N ASP A 442 -36.19 -15.61 13.01
CA ASP A 442 -35.54 -14.42 13.61
C ASP A 442 -34.14 -14.10 13.05
N CYS A 443 -33.73 -14.80 11.99
CA CYS A 443 -32.45 -14.55 11.35
C CYS A 443 -32.52 -13.30 10.46
N LEU A 444 -31.84 -12.21 10.86
CA LEU A 444 -31.77 -10.94 10.11
C LEU A 444 -31.37 -11.16 8.65
N ILE A 445 -30.35 -11.99 8.45
CA ILE A 445 -29.85 -12.30 7.12
C ILE A 445 -30.88 -13.04 6.27
N SER A 446 -31.56 -14.04 6.82
CA SER A 446 -32.58 -14.79 6.08
C SER A 446 -33.68 -13.85 5.58
N GLY A 447 -34.16 -12.95 6.44
CA GLY A 447 -35.12 -11.91 6.08
C GLY A 447 -34.61 -11.01 4.94
N ILE A 448 -33.37 -10.52 5.03
CA ILE A 448 -32.78 -9.69 3.97
C ILE A 448 -32.69 -10.47 2.64
N ILE A 449 -32.25 -11.74 2.65
CA ILE A 449 -32.22 -12.56 1.43
C ILE A 449 -33.61 -12.66 0.81
N GLU A 450 -34.63 -12.91 1.62
CA GLU A 450 -36.00 -13.06 1.14
C GLU A 450 -36.51 -11.77 0.51
N MET A 451 -36.23 -10.62 1.11
CA MET A 451 -36.54 -9.32 0.51
C MET A 451 -35.84 -9.14 -0.85
N TYR A 452 -34.56 -9.51 -0.97
CA TYR A 452 -33.84 -9.50 -2.24
C TYR A 452 -34.43 -10.51 -3.26
N LYS A 453 -34.81 -11.72 -2.83
CA LYS A 453 -35.46 -12.72 -3.70
C LYS A 453 -36.79 -12.22 -4.25
N GLN A 454 -37.63 -11.64 -3.39
CA GLN A 454 -38.91 -11.02 -3.77
C GLN A 454 -38.69 -9.91 -4.81
N ARG A 455 -37.58 -9.18 -4.69
CA ARG A 455 -37.16 -8.13 -5.63
C ARG A 455 -36.30 -8.59 -6.79
N LYS A 456 -36.17 -9.90 -7.02
CA LYS A 456 -35.34 -10.46 -8.11
C LYS A 456 -33.90 -9.89 -8.10
N TRP A 457 -33.33 -9.76 -6.91
CA TRP A 457 -31.96 -9.27 -6.67
C TRP A 457 -31.71 -7.80 -7.03
N GLN A 458 -32.76 -6.97 -7.12
CA GLN A 458 -32.64 -5.51 -7.21
C GLN A 458 -32.36 -4.88 -5.82
N PRO A 459 -31.71 -3.70 -5.77
CA PRO A 459 -31.47 -2.98 -4.50
C PRO A 459 -32.77 -2.72 -3.72
N LEU A 460 -32.70 -2.80 -2.37
CA LEU A 460 -33.82 -2.49 -1.48
C LEU A 460 -34.20 -0.99 -1.57
N THR A 461 -35.47 -0.67 -1.35
CA THR A 461 -35.97 0.71 -1.29
C THR A 461 -35.66 1.32 0.06
N GLU A 462 -35.71 2.65 0.17
CA GLU A 462 -35.56 3.36 1.45
C GLU A 462 -36.57 2.86 2.49
N ASP A 463 -37.84 2.66 2.12
CA ASP A 463 -38.86 2.11 3.03
C ASP A 463 -38.47 0.73 3.59
N GLN A 464 -37.98 -0.17 2.72
CA GLN A 464 -37.55 -1.51 3.11
C GLN A 464 -36.29 -1.48 3.99
N GLN A 465 -35.39 -0.53 3.75
CA GLN A 465 -34.24 -0.31 4.62
C GLN A 465 -34.70 0.20 5.99
N GLY A 466 -35.67 1.12 6.02
CA GLY A 466 -36.32 1.60 7.25
C GLY A 466 -36.98 0.47 8.04
N GLU A 467 -37.71 -0.43 7.38
CA GLU A 467 -38.30 -1.62 8.04
C GLU A 467 -37.24 -2.50 8.72
N ILE A 468 -36.08 -2.68 8.07
CA ILE A 468 -34.96 -3.44 8.66
C ILE A 468 -34.39 -2.70 9.88
N GLU A 469 -34.18 -1.39 9.76
CA GLU A 469 -33.66 -0.55 10.85
C GLU A 469 -34.60 -0.50 12.05
N ASP A 470 -35.91 -0.45 11.83
CA ASP A 470 -36.93 -0.46 12.88
C ASP A 470 -37.06 -1.83 13.57
N LYS A 471 -36.90 -2.93 12.81
CA LYS A 471 -36.96 -4.29 13.36
C LYS A 471 -35.70 -4.64 14.15
N PHE A 472 -34.52 -4.16 13.73
CA PHE A 472 -33.23 -4.56 14.31
C PHE A 472 -33.11 -4.39 15.84
N PRO A 473 -33.56 -3.28 16.47
CA PRO A 473 -33.55 -3.11 17.93
C PRO A 473 -34.34 -4.16 18.70
N THR A 474 -35.35 -4.78 18.09
CA THR A 474 -36.21 -5.79 18.73
C THR A 474 -35.59 -7.19 18.71
N MET A 475 -34.61 -7.42 17.84
CA MET A 475 -33.91 -8.69 17.69
C MET A 475 -32.89 -8.95 18.81
N PRO A 476 -32.37 -10.18 18.98
CA PRO A 476 -31.33 -10.48 19.98
C PRO A 476 -29.94 -9.92 19.64
N TYR A 477 -29.67 -9.57 18.37
CA TYR A 477 -28.35 -9.10 17.91
C TYR A 477 -27.79 -7.91 18.69
N PRO A 478 -28.51 -6.79 18.93
CA PRO A 478 -27.97 -5.62 19.62
C PRO A 478 -27.42 -5.94 21.02
N LYS A 479 -28.15 -6.74 21.80
CA LYS A 479 -27.72 -7.14 23.16
C LYS A 479 -26.43 -7.96 23.14
N ILE A 480 -26.30 -8.86 22.16
CA ILE A 480 -25.11 -9.71 22.03
C ILE A 480 -23.92 -8.87 21.56
N ILE A 481 -24.13 -7.95 20.63
CA ILE A 481 -23.11 -7.01 20.16
C ILE A 481 -22.63 -6.15 21.34
N GLU A 482 -23.55 -5.57 22.11
CA GLU A 482 -23.24 -4.79 23.30
C GLU A 482 -22.40 -5.60 24.29
N GLN A 483 -22.81 -6.82 24.63
CA GLN A 483 -22.05 -7.68 25.52
C GLN A 483 -20.64 -7.98 25.00
N LYS A 484 -20.50 -8.30 23.70
CA LYS A 484 -19.18 -8.56 23.09
C LYS A 484 -18.25 -7.35 23.13
N VAL A 485 -18.80 -6.15 22.93
CA VAL A 485 -18.04 -4.90 23.03
C VAL A 485 -17.63 -4.65 24.48
N LEU A 486 -18.53 -4.86 25.46
CA LEU A 486 -18.21 -4.74 26.88
C LEU A 486 -17.14 -5.75 27.31
N ASP A 487 -17.25 -7.01 26.90
CA ASP A 487 -16.25 -8.06 27.15
C ASP A 487 -14.88 -7.66 26.59
N PHE A 488 -14.86 -7.09 25.37
CA PHE A 488 -13.64 -6.57 24.77
C PHE A 488 -13.05 -5.43 25.62
N VAL A 489 -13.85 -4.44 26.03
CA VAL A 489 -13.35 -3.34 26.88
C VAL A 489 -12.83 -3.90 28.19
N GLN A 490 -13.58 -4.78 28.86
CA GLN A 490 -13.19 -5.41 30.12
C GLN A 490 -11.85 -6.15 30.01
N ALA A 491 -11.67 -6.95 28.96
CA ALA A 491 -10.44 -7.71 28.71
C ALA A 491 -9.23 -6.83 28.36
N ASN A 492 -9.44 -5.55 28.08
CA ASN A 492 -8.42 -4.60 27.65
C ASN A 492 -8.35 -3.34 28.51
N LEU A 493 -8.98 -3.31 29.71
CA LEU A 493 -9.07 -2.11 30.55
C LEU A 493 -7.72 -1.45 30.87
N SER A 494 -6.66 -2.24 31.02
CA SER A 494 -5.31 -1.71 31.27
C SER A 494 -4.77 -0.85 30.11
N TYR A 495 -5.19 -1.16 28.88
CA TYR A 495 -4.80 -0.43 27.67
C TYR A 495 -5.86 0.57 27.22
N LEU A 496 -7.11 0.39 27.67
CA LEU A 496 -8.27 1.21 27.32
C LEU A 496 -8.89 1.89 28.57
N PRO A 497 -8.10 2.57 29.43
CA PRO A 497 -8.60 3.13 30.68
C PRO A 497 -9.58 4.30 30.49
N MET A 498 -9.59 4.89 29.29
CA MET A 498 -10.51 5.96 28.91
C MET A 498 -11.95 5.47 28.64
N TYR A 499 -12.16 4.16 28.49
CA TYR A 499 -13.49 3.59 28.26
C TYR A 499 -14.12 3.22 29.59
N ALA A 500 -15.31 3.76 29.83
CA ALA A 500 -16.11 3.36 30.98
C ALA A 500 -16.60 1.93 30.79
N HIS A 501 -16.39 1.10 31.81
CA HIS A 501 -16.99 -0.24 31.91
C HIS A 501 -17.84 -0.30 33.18
N PRO A 502 -19.00 -0.99 33.20
CA PRO A 502 -19.86 -1.05 34.38
C PRO A 502 -19.14 -1.45 35.67
N ALA A 503 -18.15 -2.35 35.58
CA ALA A 503 -17.32 -2.72 36.74
C ALA A 503 -16.49 -1.54 37.28
N VAL A 504 -15.87 -0.76 36.39
CA VAL A 504 -15.05 0.42 36.76
C VAL A 504 -15.93 1.55 37.29
N VAL A 505 -17.07 1.80 36.64
CA VAL A 505 -18.03 2.81 37.09
C VAL A 505 -18.55 2.49 38.49
N ARG A 506 -18.87 1.21 38.78
CA ARG A 506 -19.25 0.79 40.13
C ARG A 506 -18.13 1.10 41.13
N THR A 507 -16.88 0.75 40.83
CA THR A 507 -15.74 1.05 41.72
C THR A 507 -15.50 2.56 41.90
N ILE A 508 -15.70 3.38 40.88
CA ILE A 508 -15.57 4.85 41.01
C ILE A 508 -16.70 5.43 41.88
N LEU A 509 -17.92 4.89 41.74
CA LEU A 509 -19.10 5.34 42.48
C LEU A 509 -19.23 4.69 43.87
N GLU A 510 -18.40 3.70 44.20
CA GLU A 510 -18.38 3.07 45.51
C GLU A 510 -18.07 4.11 46.61
N GLY A 511 -19.03 4.34 47.49
CA GLY A 511 -18.91 5.32 48.57
C GLY A 511 -19.21 6.76 48.17
N PHE A 512 -19.65 7.02 46.93
CA PHE A 512 -20.15 8.34 46.50
C PHE A 512 -21.23 8.88 47.45
N ASP A 513 -22.16 8.02 47.86
CA ASP A 513 -23.26 8.33 48.78
C ASP A 513 -22.79 8.77 50.18
N LYS A 514 -21.53 8.45 50.54
CA LYS A 514 -20.90 8.81 51.81
C LYS A 514 -19.96 10.01 51.68
N SER A 515 -19.80 10.56 50.47
CA SER A 515 -18.92 11.69 50.21
C SER A 515 -19.59 13.00 50.64
N PRO A 516 -18.97 13.81 51.52
CA PRO A 516 -19.50 15.11 51.91
C PRO A 516 -19.55 16.14 50.76
N LEU A 517 -18.94 15.84 49.60
CA LEU A 517 -19.04 16.66 48.38
C LEU A 517 -20.36 16.45 47.61
N PHE A 518 -21.03 15.32 47.83
CA PHE A 518 -22.25 14.92 47.10
C PHE A 518 -23.44 14.64 48.00
N ALA A 519 -23.23 14.56 49.31
CA ALA A 519 -24.29 14.64 50.31
C ALA A 519 -24.80 16.09 50.40
N LYS A 520 -26.08 16.29 50.06
CA LYS A 520 -26.81 17.54 50.34
C LYS A 520 -27.16 17.65 51.81
#